data_AF-A0A8J6Q3N4-F1
#
_entry.id   AF-A0A8J6Q3N4-F1
#
_cell.length_a   1.000
_cell.length_b   1.000
_cell.length_c   1.000
_cell.angle_alpha   90.00
_cell.angle_beta   90.00
_cell.angle_gamma   90.00
#
_symmetry.space_group_name_H-M   'P 1'
#
loop_
_entity.id
_entity.type
_entity.pdbx_description
1 polymer ?
#
loop_
_entity_poly.entity_id
_entity_poly.type
_entity_poly.pdbx_seq_one_letter_code
_entity_poly.pdbx_strand_id
1 'polypeptide(L)'
;MKLKSLYFILLLIICSACGTQKTKYNQLNIADKPLFRDPVFDGAADPSILWNEKNKVWYMYYTNRRAKDTTLSGVAWVHGTKIGVAESKDGAHWTYKGTCNIDYEIENVTHWAPDVLEYDGVYHMYLTIVPGIFEGWYHPRYIVHLTSKNMIDWAFQSKLKLASERCIDADVFRLPDGTWRMYYNNENDGKSIYYADSKDLYHWVDSGKKVVKDRGEGPNVFRWKGKNWMVNDAWRGLGVYWSEDFDNWNRQEKNILEIPGTGEDDKVKGGHPDIVVSGDKAYVFYFTHPERTPENKGKDTYNTRRTSIQVAELKYVNGEIVCDRDAPVYINLNAN
;
A
#
# COMPACT_ATOMS: atom_id res chain seq x y z
N MET A 1 49.22 81.40 13.47
CA MET A 1 48.05 80.82 12.79
C MET A 1 48.51 79.64 11.94
N LYS A 2 48.27 78.41 12.42
CA LYS A 2 48.58 77.16 11.73
C LYS A 2 47.25 76.41 11.58
N LEU A 3 46.79 76.16 10.36
CA LEU A 3 45.78 75.15 10.08
C LEU A 3 46.50 73.98 9.39
N LYS A 4 46.57 72.82 10.05
CA LYS A 4 46.90 71.54 9.41
C LYS A 4 45.65 70.68 9.45
N SER A 5 45.10 70.39 8.28
CA SER A 5 43.98 69.48 8.07
C SER A 5 44.36 68.07 8.50
N LEU A 6 43.52 67.46 9.34
CA LEU A 6 43.60 66.05 9.71
C LEU A 6 42.52 65.31 8.91
N TYR A 7 42.92 64.50 7.93
CA TYR A 7 42.03 63.59 7.21
C TYR A 7 41.79 62.35 8.07
N PHE A 8 40.54 62.11 8.46
CA PHE A 8 40.11 60.88 9.12
C PHE A 8 39.65 59.90 8.04
N ILE A 9 40.44 58.83 7.81
CA ILE A 9 40.06 57.72 6.92
C ILE A 9 39.19 56.77 7.74
N LEU A 10 37.90 56.67 7.39
CA LEU A 10 36.99 55.70 7.95
C LEU A 10 37.13 54.38 7.17
N LEU A 11 37.81 53.39 7.76
CA LEU A 11 37.94 52.05 7.19
C LEU A 11 36.64 51.28 7.49
N LEU A 12 35.77 51.14 6.48
CA LEU A 12 34.58 50.28 6.56
C LEU A 12 35.01 48.82 6.37
N ILE A 13 35.05 48.07 7.47
CA ILE A 13 35.22 46.61 7.45
C ILE A 13 33.87 46.00 7.05
N ILE A 14 33.75 45.58 5.79
CA ILE A 14 32.64 44.75 5.32
C ILE A 14 32.94 43.31 5.76
N CYS A 15 32.39 42.90 6.90
CA CYS A 15 32.31 41.49 7.26
C CYS A 15 31.35 40.80 6.30
N SER A 16 31.88 40.14 5.27
CA SER A 16 31.15 39.14 4.50
C SER A 16 30.83 37.96 5.41
N ALA A 17 29.63 37.99 6.00
CA ALA A 17 29.05 36.82 6.63
C ALA A 17 28.80 35.78 5.52
N CYS A 18 29.74 34.85 5.36
CA CYS A 18 29.54 33.64 4.59
C CYS A 18 28.49 32.81 5.33
N GLY A 19 27.22 33.07 5.03
CA GLY A 19 26.11 32.26 5.50
C GLY A 19 26.26 30.87 4.93
N THR A 20 26.76 29.94 5.73
CA THR A 20 26.63 28.52 5.44
C THR A 20 25.13 28.22 5.44
N GLN A 21 24.55 28.08 4.26
CA GLN A 21 23.27 27.39 4.11
C GLN A 21 23.50 25.97 4.61
N LYS A 22 23.19 25.73 5.90
CA LYS A 22 22.92 24.38 6.37
C LYS A 22 21.71 23.91 5.58
N THR A 23 21.96 23.14 4.53
CA THR A 23 20.94 22.25 3.98
C THR A 23 20.41 21.47 5.17
N LYS A 24 19.14 21.71 5.55
CA LYS A 24 18.41 20.79 6.42
C LYS A 24 18.37 19.47 5.66
N TYR A 25 19.36 18.61 5.88
CA TYR A 25 19.15 17.19 5.67
C TYR A 25 18.01 16.86 6.63
N ASN A 26 16.78 16.73 6.12
CA ASN A 26 15.69 16.15 6.90
C ASN A 26 16.21 14.79 7.34
N GLN A 27 16.58 14.67 8.61
CA GLN A 27 17.04 13.42 9.17
C GLN A 27 15.91 12.41 8.96
N LEU A 28 16.18 11.38 8.16
CA LEU A 28 15.21 10.32 7.90
C LEU A 28 14.88 9.63 9.22
N ASN A 29 13.60 9.37 9.45
CA ASN A 29 13.15 8.60 10.61
C ASN A 29 13.40 7.10 10.36
N ILE A 30 13.69 6.35 11.41
CA ILE A 30 13.80 4.90 11.33
C ILE A 30 12.40 4.34 11.55
N ALA A 31 11.90 3.53 10.63
CA ALA A 31 10.58 2.90 10.76
C ALA A 31 10.55 1.88 11.89
N ASP A 32 9.41 1.80 12.58
CA ASP A 32 9.16 0.76 13.59
C ASP A 32 9.18 -0.64 12.94
N LYS A 33 9.56 -1.66 13.72
CA LYS A 33 9.54 -3.07 13.29
C LYS A 33 8.96 -3.96 14.41
N PRO A 34 7.73 -4.50 14.28
CA PRO A 34 6.80 -4.32 13.15
C PRO A 34 6.38 -2.86 12.96
N LEU A 35 6.01 -2.48 11.74
CA LEU A 35 5.58 -1.12 11.43
C LEU A 35 4.25 -0.77 12.11
N PHE A 36 3.30 -1.70 12.06
CA PHE A 36 1.98 -1.49 12.63
C PHE A 36 1.29 -2.81 12.98
N ARG A 37 0.56 -2.81 14.10
CA ARG A 37 -0.37 -3.85 14.52
C ARG A 37 -1.70 -3.23 14.91
N ASP A 38 -2.79 -3.81 14.44
CA ASP A 38 -4.12 -3.36 14.79
C ASP A 38 -4.41 -3.64 16.28
N PRO A 39 -4.72 -2.61 17.09
CA PRO A 39 -4.91 -2.81 18.53
C PRO A 39 -6.24 -3.51 18.86
N VAL A 40 -7.20 -3.53 17.94
CA VAL A 40 -8.55 -4.03 18.18
C VAL A 40 -8.59 -5.55 17.97
N PHE A 41 -8.41 -6.00 16.74
CA PHE A 41 -8.51 -7.39 16.32
C PHE A 41 -7.17 -8.07 16.01
N ASP A 42 -6.07 -7.30 15.92
CA ASP A 42 -4.70 -7.79 15.64
C ASP A 42 -4.57 -8.53 14.29
N GLY A 43 -5.33 -8.07 13.29
CA GLY A 43 -5.40 -8.66 11.97
C GLY A 43 -5.23 -7.64 10.83
N ALA A 44 -4.33 -6.67 10.98
CA ALA A 44 -4.01 -5.71 9.92
C ALA A 44 -3.32 -6.37 8.73
N ALA A 45 -3.94 -6.31 7.55
CA ALA A 45 -3.44 -6.90 6.31
C ALA A 45 -3.78 -6.01 5.11
N ASP A 46 -3.16 -6.29 3.96
CA ASP A 46 -3.50 -5.67 2.67
C ASP A 46 -3.50 -4.12 2.76
N PRO A 47 -2.35 -3.49 3.11
CA PRO A 47 -2.28 -2.05 3.33
C PRO A 47 -2.49 -1.28 2.02
N SER A 48 -3.01 -0.05 2.13
CA SER A 48 -3.01 0.96 1.07
C SER A 48 -2.73 2.33 1.67
N ILE A 49 -1.68 2.99 1.18
CA ILE A 49 -1.10 4.20 1.76
C ILE A 49 -1.44 5.41 0.90
N LEU A 50 -2.12 6.41 1.47
CA LEU A 50 -2.45 7.64 0.78
C LEU A 50 -2.22 8.88 1.65
N TRP A 51 -1.68 9.93 1.03
CA TRP A 51 -1.53 11.22 1.68
C TRP A 51 -2.88 11.90 1.89
N ASN A 52 -3.15 12.33 3.12
CA ASN A 52 -4.30 13.15 3.46
C ASN A 52 -3.91 14.63 3.39
N GLU A 53 -4.26 15.27 2.28
CA GLU A 53 -3.87 16.66 2.02
C GLU A 53 -4.45 17.66 3.02
N LYS A 54 -5.65 17.39 3.55
CA LYS A 54 -6.31 18.27 4.52
C LYS A 54 -5.64 18.21 5.89
N ASN A 55 -5.33 17.00 6.36
CA ASN A 55 -4.81 16.78 7.71
C ASN A 55 -3.28 16.75 7.77
N LYS A 56 -2.61 16.78 6.60
CA LYS A 56 -1.15 16.76 6.46
C LYS A 56 -0.51 15.55 7.16
N VAL A 57 -1.11 14.40 6.95
CA VAL A 57 -0.69 13.09 7.47
C VAL A 57 -0.90 12.03 6.40
N TRP A 58 -0.15 10.94 6.48
CA TRP A 58 -0.36 9.73 5.72
C TRP A 58 -1.41 8.86 6.40
N TYR A 59 -2.34 8.30 5.61
CA TYR A 59 -3.25 7.26 6.06
C TYR A 59 -2.83 5.92 5.48
N MET A 60 -2.91 4.88 6.31
CA MET A 60 -2.84 3.49 5.93
C MET A 60 -4.23 2.91 6.13
N TYR A 61 -4.90 2.60 5.04
CA TYR A 61 -6.07 1.73 5.03
C TYR A 61 -5.60 0.30 5.07
N TYR A 62 -6.30 -0.57 5.78
CA TYR A 62 -5.97 -1.99 5.81
C TYR A 62 -7.21 -2.85 5.97
N THR A 63 -7.19 -4.03 5.34
CA THR A 63 -8.08 -5.13 5.72
C THR A 63 -7.85 -5.44 7.19
N ASN A 64 -8.92 -5.42 7.99
CA ASN A 64 -8.84 -5.92 9.36
C ASN A 64 -9.41 -7.35 9.44
N ARG A 65 -8.91 -8.17 10.35
CA ARG A 65 -9.32 -9.58 10.53
C ARG A 65 -9.44 -9.87 12.02
N ARG A 66 -10.46 -10.62 12.44
CA ARG A 66 -10.80 -10.95 13.83
C ARG A 66 -9.85 -12.00 14.44
N ALA A 67 -8.54 -11.77 14.38
CA ALA A 67 -7.53 -12.76 14.79
C ALA A 67 -7.67 -13.15 16.26
N LYS A 68 -8.01 -12.20 17.14
CA LYS A 68 -8.24 -12.43 18.58
C LYS A 68 -9.46 -13.29 18.91
N ASP A 69 -10.41 -13.44 17.99
CA ASP A 69 -11.60 -14.25 18.23
C ASP A 69 -11.29 -15.74 18.00
N THR A 70 -10.95 -16.43 19.09
CA THR A 70 -10.61 -17.86 19.07
C THR A 70 -11.83 -18.78 19.02
N THR A 71 -13.05 -18.23 19.03
CA THR A 71 -14.30 -19.01 18.94
C THR A 71 -14.71 -19.30 17.50
N LEU A 72 -14.16 -18.55 16.54
CA LEU A 72 -14.44 -18.70 15.12
C LEU A 72 -13.74 -19.92 14.50
N SER A 73 -14.45 -20.58 13.60
CA SER A 73 -14.05 -21.76 12.84
C SER A 73 -13.58 -21.40 11.42
N GLY A 74 -12.66 -22.22 10.89
CA GLY A 74 -12.20 -22.11 9.50
C GLY A 74 -11.66 -20.71 9.18
N VAL A 75 -12.21 -20.09 8.15
CA VAL A 75 -11.78 -18.75 7.71
C VAL A 75 -12.71 -17.63 8.18
N ALA A 76 -13.67 -17.92 9.07
CA ALA A 76 -14.63 -16.91 9.53
C ALA A 76 -13.95 -15.68 10.16
N TRP A 77 -12.78 -15.85 10.75
CA TRP A 77 -11.98 -14.76 11.33
C TRP A 77 -11.46 -13.75 10.30
N VAL A 78 -11.40 -14.07 9.01
CA VAL A 78 -11.01 -13.09 7.95
C VAL A 78 -12.18 -12.23 7.47
N HIS A 79 -13.38 -12.46 7.99
CA HIS A 79 -14.63 -11.83 7.58
C HIS A 79 -15.24 -10.93 8.67
N GLY A 80 -16.23 -10.11 8.29
CA GLY A 80 -17.09 -9.35 9.19
C GLY A 80 -16.44 -8.10 9.77
N THR A 81 -15.52 -7.49 9.04
CA THR A 81 -14.72 -6.35 9.49
C THR A 81 -14.83 -5.17 8.53
N LYS A 82 -14.71 -3.97 9.11
CA LYS A 82 -14.53 -2.71 8.38
C LYS A 82 -13.06 -2.52 8.02
N ILE A 83 -12.80 -1.67 7.03
CA ILE A 83 -11.45 -1.19 6.74
C ILE A 83 -10.93 -0.36 7.91
N GLY A 84 -9.79 -0.78 8.47
CA GLY A 84 -9.08 -0.06 9.52
C GLY A 84 -8.29 1.11 8.93
N VAL A 85 -8.02 2.11 9.77
CA VAL A 85 -7.22 3.29 9.41
C VAL A 85 -6.17 3.51 10.48
N ALA A 86 -4.90 3.63 10.06
CA ALA A 86 -3.82 4.16 10.86
C ALA A 86 -3.30 5.45 10.21
N GLU A 87 -2.71 6.36 11.00
CA GLU A 87 -2.12 7.60 10.51
C GLU A 87 -0.66 7.77 10.93
N SER A 88 0.10 8.49 10.09
CA SER A 88 1.50 8.81 10.34
C SER A 88 1.86 10.19 9.81
N LYS A 89 2.80 10.88 10.47
CA LYS A 89 3.36 12.15 9.98
C LYS A 89 4.58 11.97 9.08
N ASP A 90 5.29 10.86 9.24
CA ASP A 90 6.59 10.59 8.62
C ASP A 90 6.60 9.31 7.77
N GLY A 91 5.59 8.45 7.91
CA GLY A 91 5.55 7.11 7.32
C GLY A 91 6.37 6.07 8.08
N ALA A 92 7.08 6.47 9.13
CA ALA A 92 7.93 5.62 9.97
C ALA A 92 7.19 5.08 11.19
N HIS A 93 6.35 5.92 11.80
CA HIS A 93 5.62 5.61 13.03
C HIS A 93 4.11 5.76 12.81
N TRP A 94 3.34 4.73 13.11
CA TRP A 94 1.93 4.65 12.79
C TRP A 94 1.06 4.51 14.03
N THR A 95 -0.04 5.26 14.08
CA THR A 95 -0.99 5.22 15.20
C THR A 95 -2.38 4.86 14.68
N TYR A 96 -3.07 3.96 15.39
CA TYR A 96 -4.45 3.59 15.08
C TYR A 96 -5.37 4.81 15.13
N LYS A 97 -6.19 4.99 14.09
CA LYS A 97 -7.13 6.10 13.96
C LYS A 97 -8.59 5.66 14.13
N GLY A 98 -8.94 4.46 13.69
CA GLY A 98 -10.31 3.99 13.70
C GLY A 98 -10.61 3.07 12.52
N THR A 99 -11.86 3.11 12.06
CA THR A 99 -12.33 2.38 10.86
C THR A 99 -13.10 3.31 9.95
N CYS A 100 -13.11 3.01 8.66
CA CYS A 100 -13.95 3.71 7.69
C CYS A 100 -15.45 3.47 7.95
N ASN A 101 -16.27 4.48 7.68
CA ASN A 101 -17.72 4.36 7.56
C ASN A 101 -18.04 4.18 6.07
N ILE A 102 -18.49 3.00 5.69
CA ILE A 102 -18.81 2.68 4.29
C ILE A 102 -20.33 2.55 4.18
N ASP A 103 -20.94 3.40 3.36
CA ASP A 103 -22.37 3.39 3.06
C ASP A 103 -22.69 2.26 2.07
N TYR A 104 -22.56 1.03 2.55
CA TYR A 104 -22.82 -0.19 1.80
C TYR A 104 -23.44 -1.25 2.72
N GLU A 105 -24.78 -1.23 2.81
CA GLU A 105 -25.52 -2.01 3.78
C GLU A 105 -25.81 -3.42 3.27
N ILE A 106 -24.98 -4.37 3.70
CA ILE A 106 -25.26 -5.81 3.65
C ILE A 106 -24.97 -6.37 5.05
N GLU A 107 -25.82 -7.27 5.53
CA GLU A 107 -25.61 -7.93 6.83
C GLU A 107 -24.25 -8.64 6.84
N ASN A 108 -23.46 -8.40 7.90
CA ASN A 108 -22.15 -9.03 8.10
C ASN A 108 -21.17 -8.84 6.92
N VAL A 109 -21.30 -7.74 6.19
CA VAL A 109 -20.40 -7.42 5.07
C VAL A 109 -18.94 -7.41 5.51
N THR A 110 -18.09 -7.97 4.65
CA THR A 110 -16.65 -7.98 4.82
C THR A 110 -16.02 -7.08 3.76
N HIS A 111 -15.03 -6.29 4.19
CA HIS A 111 -14.27 -5.38 3.34
C HIS A 111 -12.81 -5.82 3.25
N TRP A 112 -12.29 -6.02 2.05
CA TRP A 112 -10.92 -6.48 1.80
C TRP A 112 -10.18 -5.59 0.79
N ALA A 113 -8.88 -5.48 0.99
CA ALA A 113 -7.89 -4.93 0.05
C ALA A 113 -8.37 -3.62 -0.60
N PRO A 114 -8.46 -2.54 0.19
CA PRO A 114 -8.81 -1.23 -0.35
C PRO A 114 -7.69 -0.74 -1.25
N ASP A 115 -8.02 -0.20 -2.42
CA ASP A 115 -7.14 0.67 -3.19
C ASP A 115 -7.71 2.08 -3.17
N VAL A 116 -6.90 3.07 -2.78
CA VAL A 116 -7.36 4.43 -2.52
C VAL A 116 -6.48 5.44 -3.23
N LEU A 117 -7.13 6.36 -3.97
CA LEU A 117 -6.46 7.45 -4.67
C LEU A 117 -7.25 8.75 -4.58
N GLU A 118 -6.60 9.85 -4.91
CA GLU A 118 -7.20 11.19 -5.00
C GLU A 118 -7.21 11.66 -6.46
N TYR A 119 -8.32 12.26 -6.87
CA TYR A 119 -8.43 12.95 -8.13
C TYR A 119 -9.42 14.12 -8.04
N ASP A 120 -8.95 15.32 -8.38
CA ASP A 120 -9.75 16.56 -8.48
C ASP A 120 -10.56 16.89 -7.21
N GLY A 121 -9.92 16.75 -6.05
CA GLY A 121 -10.49 17.02 -4.73
C GLY A 121 -11.43 15.92 -4.21
N VAL A 122 -11.51 14.78 -4.89
CA VAL A 122 -12.32 13.62 -4.51
C VAL A 122 -11.42 12.42 -4.26
N TYR A 123 -11.65 11.72 -3.16
CA TYR A 123 -11.00 10.45 -2.88
C TYR A 123 -11.85 9.32 -3.42
N HIS A 124 -11.23 8.37 -4.11
CA HIS A 124 -11.85 7.17 -4.67
C HIS A 124 -11.30 5.95 -3.96
N MET A 125 -12.16 4.99 -3.63
CA MET A 125 -11.76 3.69 -3.13
C MET A 125 -12.38 2.58 -3.98
N TYR A 126 -11.55 1.63 -4.39
CA TYR A 126 -11.98 0.39 -5.02
C TYR A 126 -11.78 -0.74 -4.02
N LEU A 127 -12.88 -1.39 -3.65
CA LEU A 127 -12.91 -2.24 -2.47
C LEU A 127 -13.53 -3.59 -2.78
N THR A 128 -12.86 -4.65 -2.34
CA THR A 128 -13.42 -6.00 -2.42
C THR A 128 -14.48 -6.18 -1.33
N ILE A 129 -15.68 -6.55 -1.75
CA ILE A 129 -16.80 -6.92 -0.89
C ILE A 129 -16.97 -8.43 -0.88
N VAL A 130 -17.05 -9.01 0.33
CA VAL A 130 -17.58 -10.35 0.54
C VAL A 130 -18.89 -10.23 1.33
N PRO A 131 -20.03 -10.70 0.79
CA PRO A 131 -21.36 -10.44 1.35
C PRO A 131 -21.69 -11.42 2.48
N GLY A 132 -20.90 -11.40 3.55
CA GLY A 132 -21.14 -12.19 4.75
C GLY A 132 -19.87 -12.71 5.42
N ILE A 133 -20.09 -13.59 6.39
CA ILE A 133 -19.07 -14.33 7.14
C ILE A 133 -19.18 -15.79 6.76
N PHE A 134 -18.06 -16.38 6.34
CA PHE A 134 -18.02 -17.74 5.84
C PHE A 134 -16.89 -18.54 6.49
N GLU A 135 -17.08 -19.85 6.65
CA GLU A 135 -16.05 -20.74 7.20
C GLU A 135 -15.11 -21.31 6.11
N GLY A 136 -15.46 -21.13 4.84
CA GLY A 136 -14.69 -21.59 3.67
C GLY A 136 -14.37 -20.48 2.67
N TRP A 137 -13.57 -20.79 1.66
CA TRP A 137 -13.08 -19.80 0.68
C TRP A 137 -13.98 -19.62 -0.55
N TYR A 138 -14.93 -20.51 -0.84
CA TYR A 138 -15.67 -20.49 -2.11
C TYR A 138 -17.03 -19.80 -1.98
N HIS A 139 -17.02 -18.46 -1.97
CA HIS A 139 -18.21 -17.60 -1.84
C HIS A 139 -18.17 -16.41 -2.81
N PRO A 140 -19.29 -15.70 -3.05
CA PRO A 140 -19.27 -14.50 -3.90
C PRO A 140 -18.31 -13.43 -3.38
N ARG A 141 -17.68 -12.69 -4.30
CA ARG A 141 -16.90 -11.50 -3.99
C ARG A 141 -16.77 -10.63 -5.22
N TYR A 142 -16.81 -9.32 -5.02
CA TYR A 142 -16.81 -8.37 -6.13
C TYR A 142 -16.25 -7.03 -5.68
N ILE A 143 -15.82 -6.23 -6.64
CA ILE A 143 -15.24 -4.92 -6.39
C ILE A 143 -16.34 -3.87 -6.48
N VAL A 144 -16.39 -2.96 -5.51
CA VAL A 144 -17.24 -1.77 -5.53
C VAL A 144 -16.39 -0.51 -5.64
N HIS A 145 -16.97 0.53 -6.21
CA HIS A 145 -16.42 1.88 -6.22
C HIS A 145 -17.12 2.72 -5.15
N LEU A 146 -16.31 3.39 -4.34
CA LEU A 146 -16.71 4.32 -3.29
C LEU A 146 -16.02 5.66 -3.48
N THR A 147 -16.64 6.74 -2.99
CA THR A 147 -16.02 8.08 -2.97
C THR A 147 -16.12 8.73 -1.60
N SER A 148 -15.14 9.57 -1.28
CA SER A 148 -15.11 10.35 -0.04
C SER A 148 -14.59 11.76 -0.26
N LYS A 149 -14.99 12.70 0.60
CA LYS A 149 -14.37 14.04 0.73
C LYS A 149 -13.52 14.19 1.99
N ASN A 150 -13.57 13.23 2.91
CA ASN A 150 -12.90 13.31 4.21
C ASN A 150 -12.07 12.07 4.56
N MET A 151 -11.97 11.10 3.64
CA MET A 151 -11.17 9.87 3.77
C MET A 151 -11.65 8.89 4.86
N ILE A 152 -12.80 9.15 5.49
CA ILE A 152 -13.37 8.32 6.57
C ILE A 152 -14.79 7.87 6.22
N ASP A 153 -15.62 8.77 5.71
CA ASP A 153 -16.99 8.47 5.29
C ASP A 153 -17.01 8.27 3.77
N TRP A 154 -17.41 7.07 3.36
CA TRP A 154 -17.33 6.58 1.99
C TRP A 154 -18.73 6.31 1.45
N ALA A 155 -19.13 7.05 0.43
CA ALA A 155 -20.39 6.88 -0.25
C ALA A 155 -20.26 5.86 -1.39
N PHE A 156 -21.15 4.87 -1.42
CA PHE A 156 -21.21 3.91 -2.51
C PHE A 156 -21.58 4.56 -3.83
N GLN A 157 -20.87 4.19 -4.90
CA GLN A 157 -21.13 4.65 -6.27
C GLN A 157 -21.64 3.52 -7.15
N SER A 158 -20.90 2.41 -7.25
CA SER A 158 -21.27 1.30 -8.13
C SER A 158 -20.65 -0.04 -7.72
N LYS A 159 -21.28 -1.14 -8.11
CA LYS A 159 -20.65 -2.47 -8.19
C LYS A 159 -20.08 -2.61 -9.60
N LEU A 160 -18.81 -2.99 -9.70
CA LEU A 160 -18.12 -3.11 -10.98
C LEU A 160 -18.55 -4.38 -11.73
N LYS A 161 -18.65 -4.28 -13.05
CA LYS A 161 -18.88 -5.40 -13.97
C LYS A 161 -17.55 -5.79 -14.60
N LEU A 162 -16.90 -6.79 -14.02
CA LEU A 162 -15.58 -7.27 -14.42
C LEU A 162 -15.67 -8.66 -15.06
N ALA A 163 -14.52 -9.27 -15.36
CA ALA A 163 -14.45 -10.54 -16.08
C ALA A 163 -15.21 -11.71 -15.41
N SER A 164 -15.45 -11.67 -14.09
CA SER A 164 -16.29 -12.66 -13.41
C SER A 164 -16.88 -12.16 -12.07
N GLU A 165 -17.76 -12.97 -11.46
CA GLU A 165 -18.34 -12.72 -10.11
C GLU A 165 -17.41 -13.11 -8.95
N ARG A 166 -16.09 -13.22 -9.21
CA ARG A 166 -15.04 -13.46 -8.22
C ARG A 166 -13.78 -12.67 -8.54
N CYS A 167 -13.95 -11.37 -8.69
CA CYS A 167 -12.85 -10.42 -8.86
C CYS A 167 -12.56 -9.72 -7.53
N ILE A 168 -11.28 -9.59 -7.21
CA ILE A 168 -10.78 -8.99 -5.96
C ILE A 168 -9.55 -8.12 -6.22
N ASP A 169 -9.11 -7.41 -5.18
CA ASP A 169 -7.82 -6.74 -5.08
C ASP A 169 -7.56 -5.79 -6.27
N ALA A 170 -8.32 -4.70 -6.30
CA ALA A 170 -8.11 -3.65 -7.28
C ALA A 170 -6.79 -2.90 -7.03
N ASP A 171 -6.20 -2.37 -8.09
CA ASP A 171 -5.17 -1.33 -8.06
C ASP A 171 -5.38 -0.40 -9.25
N VAL A 172 -5.65 0.88 -8.97
CA VAL A 172 -6.00 1.87 -9.98
C VAL A 172 -4.82 2.81 -10.25
N PHE A 173 -4.39 2.79 -11.51
CA PHE A 173 -3.26 3.54 -12.00
C PHE A 173 -3.68 4.52 -13.11
N ARG A 174 -3.14 5.74 -13.09
CA ARG A 174 -3.36 6.72 -14.16
C ARG A 174 -2.35 6.53 -15.29
N LEU A 175 -2.84 6.19 -16.47
CA LEU A 175 -2.02 5.99 -17.66
C LEU A 175 -1.41 7.30 -18.18
N PRO A 176 -0.31 7.23 -18.97
CA PRO A 176 0.33 8.43 -19.54
C PRO A 176 -0.57 9.28 -20.43
N ASP A 177 -1.62 8.70 -21.03
CA ASP A 177 -2.60 9.41 -21.84
C ASP A 177 -3.68 10.14 -21.01
N GLY A 178 -3.61 10.03 -19.68
CA GLY A 178 -4.51 10.66 -18.73
C GLY A 178 -5.75 9.83 -18.38
N THR A 179 -5.96 8.68 -19.03
CA THR A 179 -7.00 7.71 -18.67
C THR A 179 -6.59 6.87 -17.47
N TRP A 180 -7.50 6.05 -16.97
CA TRP A 180 -7.32 5.22 -15.78
C TRP A 180 -7.42 3.75 -16.13
N ARG A 181 -6.57 2.95 -15.49
CA ARG A 181 -6.57 1.51 -15.59
C ARG A 181 -6.63 0.90 -14.20
N MET A 182 -7.58 0.00 -13.98
CA MET A 182 -7.67 -0.81 -12.79
C MET A 182 -7.15 -2.21 -13.11
N TYR A 183 -6.08 -2.62 -12.45
CA TYR A 183 -5.69 -4.03 -12.41
C TYR A 183 -6.45 -4.73 -11.30
N TYR A 184 -6.79 -5.99 -11.51
CA TYR A 184 -7.51 -6.77 -10.51
C TYR A 184 -7.26 -8.26 -10.67
N ASN A 185 -7.45 -9.02 -9.59
CA ASN A 185 -7.34 -10.46 -9.60
C ASN A 185 -8.66 -11.13 -10.03
N ASN A 186 -8.59 -12.08 -10.96
CA ASN A 186 -9.73 -12.92 -11.35
C ASN A 186 -9.56 -14.33 -10.79
N GLU A 187 -10.26 -14.64 -9.69
CA GLU A 187 -10.11 -15.93 -9.01
C GLU A 187 -10.59 -17.11 -9.87
N ASN A 188 -11.65 -16.92 -10.65
CA ASN A 188 -12.24 -17.97 -11.48
C ASN A 188 -11.33 -18.38 -12.65
N ASP A 189 -10.37 -17.54 -13.02
CA ASP A 189 -9.42 -17.82 -14.08
C ASP A 189 -8.00 -17.97 -13.52
N GLY A 190 -7.86 -18.91 -12.58
CA GLY A 190 -6.56 -19.33 -12.05
C GLY A 190 -5.86 -18.27 -11.21
N LYS A 191 -6.60 -17.29 -10.65
CA LYS A 191 -6.02 -16.19 -9.86
C LYS A 191 -5.04 -15.35 -10.70
N SER A 192 -5.42 -15.07 -11.94
CA SER A 192 -4.64 -14.25 -12.87
C SER A 192 -4.96 -12.76 -12.69
N ILE A 193 -4.08 -11.87 -13.15
CA ILE A 193 -4.35 -10.42 -13.17
C ILE A 193 -4.93 -10.01 -14.52
N TYR A 194 -6.02 -9.25 -14.45
CA TYR A 194 -6.76 -8.64 -15.54
C TYR A 194 -6.72 -7.12 -15.41
N TYR A 195 -7.26 -6.39 -16.39
CA TYR A 195 -7.54 -4.97 -16.21
C TYR A 195 -8.87 -4.51 -16.81
N ALA A 196 -9.36 -3.38 -16.30
CA ALA A 196 -10.44 -2.58 -16.88
C ALA A 196 -9.95 -1.13 -17.05
N ASP A 197 -10.49 -0.42 -18.04
CA ASP A 197 -10.14 0.98 -18.32
C ASP A 197 -11.31 1.93 -18.06
N SER A 198 -11.00 3.15 -17.63
CA SER A 198 -11.95 4.21 -17.36
C SER A 198 -11.41 5.57 -17.80
N LYS A 199 -12.30 6.46 -18.23
CA LYS A 199 -11.96 7.86 -18.53
C LYS A 199 -12.21 8.80 -17.35
N ASP A 200 -12.99 8.37 -16.37
CA ASP A 200 -13.56 9.26 -15.35
C ASP A 200 -13.54 8.67 -13.93
N LEU A 201 -13.03 7.44 -13.74
CA LEU A 201 -13.07 6.67 -12.48
C LEU A 201 -14.47 6.15 -12.08
N TYR A 202 -15.54 6.47 -12.80
CA TYR A 202 -16.89 5.99 -12.47
C TYR A 202 -17.34 4.87 -13.41
N HIS A 203 -17.00 4.98 -14.69
CA HIS A 203 -17.42 4.05 -15.73
C HIS A 203 -16.23 3.22 -16.19
N TRP A 204 -16.30 1.92 -15.93
CA TRP A 204 -15.24 0.97 -16.22
C TRP A 204 -15.64 0.01 -17.34
N VAL A 205 -14.73 -0.19 -18.30
CA VAL A 205 -14.86 -1.17 -19.38
C VAL A 205 -13.84 -2.26 -19.15
N ASP A 206 -14.31 -3.47 -18.86
CA ASP A 206 -13.44 -4.62 -18.73
C ASP A 206 -12.76 -4.96 -20.05
N SER A 207 -11.45 -5.23 -20.01
CA SER A 207 -10.71 -5.60 -21.22
C SER A 207 -10.94 -7.05 -21.64
N GLY A 208 -11.39 -7.92 -20.72
CA GLY A 208 -11.38 -9.36 -20.88
C GLY A 208 -9.97 -9.96 -21.04
N LYS A 209 -8.91 -9.17 -20.81
CA LYS A 209 -7.52 -9.54 -21.09
C LYS A 209 -6.79 -9.94 -19.81
N LYS A 210 -6.28 -11.17 -19.82
CA LYS A 210 -5.30 -11.66 -18.85
C LYS A 210 -3.92 -11.08 -19.16
N VAL A 211 -3.41 -10.21 -18.28
CA VAL A 211 -2.11 -9.53 -18.46
C VAL A 211 -0.97 -10.15 -17.65
N VAL A 212 -1.27 -10.77 -16.51
CA VAL A 212 -0.33 -11.63 -15.77
C VAL A 212 -0.99 -12.98 -15.53
N LYS A 213 -0.39 -14.05 -16.06
CA LYS A 213 -0.89 -15.42 -15.96
C LYS A 213 -0.44 -16.16 -14.71
N ASP A 214 0.63 -15.67 -14.09
CA ASP A 214 1.15 -16.25 -12.88
C ASP A 214 0.11 -16.13 -11.78
N ARG A 215 -0.14 -17.25 -11.10
CA ARG A 215 -1.10 -17.36 -10.03
C ARG A 215 -0.68 -16.47 -8.85
N GLY A 216 -1.54 -15.54 -8.45
CA GLY A 216 -1.32 -14.61 -7.34
C GLY A 216 -2.53 -13.69 -7.07
N GLU A 217 -2.34 -12.63 -6.30
CA GLU A 217 -3.36 -11.60 -6.00
C GLU A 217 -2.69 -10.26 -5.58
N GLY A 218 -3.46 -9.25 -5.18
CA GLY A 218 -2.92 -7.95 -4.76
C GLY A 218 -1.95 -7.28 -5.75
N PRO A 219 -2.35 -7.01 -7.01
CA PRO A 219 -1.51 -6.22 -7.91
C PRO A 219 -1.30 -4.82 -7.33
N ASN A 220 -0.11 -4.24 -7.52
CA ASN A 220 0.17 -2.84 -7.23
C ASN A 220 1.08 -2.27 -8.33
N VAL A 221 0.60 -1.24 -9.04
CA VAL A 221 1.28 -0.68 -10.23
C VAL A 221 1.82 0.71 -9.95
N PHE A 222 3.09 0.91 -10.27
CA PHE A 222 3.79 2.18 -10.02
C PHE A 222 4.88 2.44 -11.06
N ARG A 223 5.34 3.70 -11.13
CA ARG A 223 6.47 4.11 -11.97
C ARG A 223 7.66 4.44 -11.12
N TRP A 224 8.81 3.81 -11.40
CA TRP A 224 10.04 4.07 -10.65
C TRP A 224 11.27 3.72 -11.49
N LYS A 225 12.34 4.53 -11.35
CA LYS A 225 13.59 4.40 -12.11
C LYS A 225 13.38 4.27 -13.64
N GLY A 226 12.44 5.05 -14.18
CA GLY A 226 12.16 5.12 -15.62
C GLY A 226 11.42 3.93 -16.22
N LYS A 227 10.94 2.99 -15.39
CA LYS A 227 10.13 1.83 -15.82
C LYS A 227 8.77 1.83 -15.14
N ASN A 228 7.83 1.09 -15.73
CA ASN A 228 6.55 0.78 -15.13
C ASN A 228 6.65 -0.60 -14.48
N TRP A 229 6.20 -0.71 -13.24
CA TRP A 229 6.33 -1.90 -12.41
C TRP A 229 4.96 -2.36 -11.94
N MET A 230 4.82 -3.67 -11.78
CA MET A 230 3.73 -4.30 -11.05
C MET A 230 4.36 -5.23 -10.02
N VAL A 231 3.87 -5.16 -8.78
CA VAL A 231 4.20 -6.15 -7.75
C VAL A 231 2.91 -6.86 -7.36
N ASN A 232 2.96 -8.17 -7.12
CA ASN A 232 1.79 -8.93 -6.68
C ASN A 232 2.14 -10.00 -5.65
N ASP A 233 1.18 -10.42 -4.82
CA ASP A 233 1.36 -11.55 -3.91
C ASP A 233 1.32 -12.87 -4.69
N ALA A 234 2.46 -13.55 -4.79
CA ALA A 234 2.57 -14.86 -5.45
C ALA A 234 2.35 -16.02 -4.47
N TRP A 235 2.00 -15.74 -3.22
CA TRP A 235 1.98 -16.64 -2.06
C TRP A 235 3.30 -17.36 -1.80
N ARG A 236 4.39 -16.81 -2.33
CA ARG A 236 5.78 -17.24 -2.13
C ARG A 236 6.69 -16.00 -2.18
N GLY A 237 6.36 -15.02 -1.34
CA GLY A 237 6.84 -13.65 -1.52
C GLY A 237 6.09 -12.95 -2.65
N LEU A 238 6.64 -11.82 -3.07
CA LEU A 238 6.01 -10.93 -4.04
C LEU A 238 6.65 -11.08 -5.42
N GLY A 239 5.82 -11.37 -6.42
CA GLY A 239 6.22 -11.34 -7.82
C GLY A 239 6.44 -9.91 -8.29
N VAL A 240 7.49 -9.70 -9.08
CA VAL A 240 7.82 -8.38 -9.65
C VAL A 240 7.75 -8.49 -11.17
N TYR A 241 7.11 -7.53 -11.81
CA TYR A 241 7.00 -7.44 -13.26
C TYR A 241 7.32 -6.02 -13.71
N TRP A 242 7.80 -5.88 -14.93
CA TRP A 242 7.97 -4.58 -15.57
C TRP A 242 7.30 -4.56 -16.95
N SER A 243 6.89 -3.37 -17.38
CA SER A 243 6.22 -3.18 -18.67
C SER A 243 6.64 -1.84 -19.31
N GLU A 244 6.63 -1.80 -20.64
CA GLU A 244 6.78 -0.55 -21.41
C GLU A 244 5.42 0.10 -21.71
N ASP A 245 4.34 -0.68 -21.72
CA ASP A 245 3.06 -0.32 -22.32
C ASP A 245 1.85 -0.57 -21.40
N PHE A 246 2.06 -1.00 -20.16
CA PHE A 246 1.01 -1.33 -19.17
C PHE A 246 0.12 -2.53 -19.56
N ASP A 247 0.51 -3.28 -20.58
CA ASP A 247 -0.28 -4.35 -21.18
C ASP A 247 0.48 -5.67 -21.22
N ASN A 248 1.77 -5.58 -21.53
CA ASN A 248 2.70 -6.70 -21.63
C ASN A 248 3.69 -6.62 -20.47
N TRP A 249 3.53 -7.54 -19.53
CA TRP A 249 4.30 -7.60 -18.29
C TRP A 249 5.37 -8.68 -18.34
N ASN A 250 6.63 -8.27 -18.14
CA ASN A 250 7.79 -9.13 -18.10
C ASN A 250 8.10 -9.49 -16.65
N ARG A 251 8.00 -10.78 -16.32
CA ARG A 251 8.28 -11.31 -14.98
C ARG A 251 9.79 -11.25 -14.68
N GLN A 252 10.14 -10.64 -13.55
CA GLN A 252 11.44 -10.82 -12.91
C GLN A 252 11.56 -12.26 -12.38
N GLU A 253 12.71 -12.91 -12.57
CA GLU A 253 12.91 -14.30 -12.18
C GLU A 253 12.72 -14.52 -10.66
N LYS A 254 13.25 -13.60 -9.85
CA LYS A 254 13.21 -13.68 -8.40
C LYS A 254 12.09 -12.84 -7.80
N ASN A 255 11.44 -13.41 -6.80
CA ASN A 255 10.53 -12.69 -5.92
C ASN A 255 11.30 -11.87 -4.88
N ILE A 256 10.71 -10.77 -4.45
CA ILE A 256 11.12 -10.09 -3.22
C ILE A 256 10.32 -10.66 -2.04
N LEU A 257 10.86 -10.56 -0.82
CA LEU A 257 10.19 -11.00 0.42
C LEU A 257 9.76 -12.49 0.43
N GLU A 258 10.34 -13.34 -0.42
CA GLU A 258 10.12 -14.79 -0.40
C GLU A 258 10.82 -15.45 0.79
N ILE A 259 12.04 -15.01 1.07
CA ILE A 259 12.86 -15.52 2.16
C ILE A 259 12.45 -14.83 3.48
N PRO A 260 12.18 -15.58 4.55
CA PRO A 260 12.01 -15.04 5.91
C PRO A 260 13.12 -14.08 6.33
N GLY A 261 12.76 -12.96 6.96
CA GLY A 261 13.71 -12.07 7.61
C GLY A 261 14.04 -12.51 9.04
N THR A 262 14.71 -11.65 9.78
CA THR A 262 15.12 -11.87 11.17
C THR A 262 14.45 -10.91 12.16
N GLY A 263 13.91 -9.79 11.67
CA GLY A 263 13.23 -8.80 12.50
C GLY A 263 11.94 -9.31 13.18
N GLU A 264 11.49 -8.59 14.20
CA GLU A 264 10.24 -8.91 14.89
C GLU A 264 9.07 -8.95 13.91
N ASP A 265 8.26 -10.00 14.04
CA ASP A 265 7.12 -10.30 13.18
C ASP A 265 7.39 -10.50 11.67
N ASP A 266 8.66 -10.52 11.27
CA ASP A 266 9.07 -10.47 9.86
C ASP A 266 9.76 -11.79 9.41
N LYS A 267 9.57 -12.87 10.18
CA LYS A 267 10.24 -14.18 10.05
C LYS A 267 9.51 -15.19 9.16
N VAL A 268 8.67 -14.68 8.28
CA VAL A 268 7.92 -15.44 7.26
C VAL A 268 7.90 -14.64 5.96
N LYS A 269 7.50 -15.24 4.85
CA LYS A 269 7.30 -14.53 3.58
C LYS A 269 6.35 -13.34 3.75
N GLY A 270 6.60 -12.26 3.01
CA GLY A 270 5.66 -11.13 2.89
C GLY A 270 4.48 -11.48 1.99
N GLY A 271 3.34 -10.84 2.24
CA GLY A 271 2.13 -10.93 1.42
C GLY A 271 1.51 -9.55 1.17
N HIS A 272 0.66 -9.48 0.15
CA HIS A 272 -0.10 -8.31 -0.36
C HIS A 272 0.60 -6.94 -0.21
N PRO A 273 1.18 -6.39 -1.30
CA PRO A 273 1.96 -5.17 -1.26
C PRO A 273 1.11 -3.90 -1.44
N ASP A 274 1.63 -2.80 -0.90
CA ASP A 274 1.42 -1.47 -1.46
C ASP A 274 2.77 -0.74 -1.59
N ILE A 275 2.99 -0.07 -2.72
CA ILE A 275 4.26 0.59 -3.03
C ILE A 275 4.08 2.11 -3.03
N VAL A 276 4.84 2.78 -2.15
CA VAL A 276 4.92 4.24 -2.15
C VAL A 276 6.25 4.68 -2.72
N VAL A 277 6.20 5.38 -3.85
CA VAL A 277 7.35 6.11 -4.40
C VAL A 277 7.40 7.49 -3.74
N SER A 278 8.51 7.82 -3.09
CA SER A 278 8.74 9.11 -2.43
C SER A 278 10.07 9.68 -2.91
N GLY A 279 10.00 10.68 -3.80
CA GLY A 279 11.17 11.23 -4.47
C GLY A 279 11.88 10.18 -5.33
N ASP A 280 13.16 9.91 -5.05
CA ASP A 280 13.96 8.92 -5.77
C ASP A 280 13.91 7.52 -5.17
N LYS A 281 13.28 7.36 -4.00
CA LYS A 281 13.12 6.10 -3.26
C LYS A 281 11.75 5.48 -3.47
N ALA A 282 11.65 4.18 -3.22
CA ALA A 282 10.39 3.46 -3.17
C ALA A 282 10.38 2.52 -1.95
N TYR A 283 9.23 2.36 -1.34
CA TYR A 283 9.03 1.54 -0.15
C TYR A 283 7.90 0.54 -0.41
N VAL A 284 8.10 -0.71 -0.01
CA VAL A 284 7.06 -1.73 -0.02
C VAL A 284 6.49 -1.87 1.39
N PHE A 285 5.20 -1.59 1.53
CA PHE A 285 4.40 -1.92 2.69
C PHE A 285 3.75 -3.28 2.44
N TYR A 286 3.83 -4.19 3.40
CA TYR A 286 3.35 -5.56 3.24
C TYR A 286 2.95 -6.13 4.59
N PHE A 287 2.12 -7.17 4.59
CA PHE A 287 1.79 -7.86 5.83
C PHE A 287 2.49 -9.21 5.94
N THR A 288 2.62 -9.69 7.17
CA THR A 288 3.05 -11.05 7.48
C THR A 288 2.03 -11.73 8.37
N HIS A 289 2.05 -13.07 8.39
CA HIS A 289 1.49 -13.87 9.48
C HIS A 289 2.64 -14.39 10.33
N PRO A 290 3.07 -13.65 11.37
CA PRO A 290 4.38 -13.84 11.99
C PRO A 290 4.66 -15.26 12.48
N GLU A 291 3.65 -15.94 13.00
CA GLU A 291 3.76 -17.32 13.47
C GLU A 291 3.28 -18.36 12.46
N ARG A 292 3.06 -18.07 11.18
CA ARG A 292 2.84 -19.14 10.18
C ARG A 292 4.17 -19.74 9.74
N THR A 293 4.73 -20.60 10.59
CA THR A 293 6.00 -21.28 10.34
C THR A 293 5.77 -22.66 9.71
N PRO A 294 6.81 -23.28 9.11
CA PRO A 294 6.70 -24.65 8.61
C PRO A 294 6.23 -25.66 9.67
N GLU A 295 6.63 -25.48 10.94
CA GLU A 295 6.40 -26.41 12.05
C GLU A 295 4.94 -26.43 12.54
N ASN A 296 4.18 -25.36 12.27
CA ASN A 296 2.77 -25.26 12.66
C ASN A 296 1.81 -25.15 11.48
N LYS A 297 2.27 -25.59 10.30
CA LYS A 297 1.46 -25.64 9.08
C LYS A 297 0.10 -26.30 9.35
N GLY A 298 -0.97 -25.58 8.99
CA GLY A 298 -2.35 -26.05 9.15
C GLY A 298 -2.94 -25.84 10.55
N LYS A 299 -2.19 -25.34 11.54
CA LYS A 299 -2.76 -24.96 12.83
C LYS A 299 -3.52 -23.65 12.70
N ASP A 300 -4.73 -23.65 13.26
CA ASP A 300 -5.60 -22.49 13.28
C ASP A 300 -5.75 -21.99 14.72
N THR A 301 -4.99 -20.95 15.05
CA THR A 301 -4.86 -20.38 16.41
C THR A 301 -4.73 -18.87 16.29
N TYR A 302 -4.95 -18.14 17.39
CA TYR A 302 -4.68 -16.69 17.42
C TYR A 302 -3.32 -16.32 16.81
N ASN A 303 -2.24 -17.02 17.20
CA ASN A 303 -0.88 -16.75 16.71
C ASN A 303 -0.76 -16.97 15.18
N THR A 304 -1.37 -18.02 14.63
CA THR A 304 -1.32 -18.26 13.18
C THR A 304 -2.31 -17.41 12.38
N ARG A 305 -3.22 -16.71 13.06
CA ARG A 305 -4.19 -15.77 12.46
C ARG A 305 -3.70 -14.34 12.44
N ARG A 306 -3.03 -13.89 13.51
CA ARG A 306 -2.60 -12.49 13.65
C ARG A 306 -1.71 -12.05 12.49
N THR A 307 -1.75 -10.77 12.20
CA THR A 307 -0.92 -10.15 11.18
C THR A 307 -0.34 -8.84 11.67
N SER A 308 0.79 -8.47 11.10
CA SER A 308 1.40 -7.17 11.28
C SER A 308 1.82 -6.62 9.93
N ILE A 309 1.80 -5.29 9.82
CA ILE A 309 2.33 -4.58 8.67
C ILE A 309 3.81 -4.33 8.91
N GLN A 310 4.59 -4.44 7.84
CA GLN A 310 6.03 -4.27 7.77
C GLN A 310 6.33 -3.31 6.61
N VAL A 311 7.56 -2.79 6.58
CA VAL A 311 8.06 -1.98 5.48
C VAL A 311 9.49 -2.36 5.13
N ALA A 312 9.83 -2.31 3.85
CA ALA A 312 11.20 -2.42 3.36
C ALA A 312 11.47 -1.36 2.28
N GLU A 313 12.70 -0.86 2.20
CA GLU A 313 13.14 0.00 1.09
C GLU A 313 13.40 -0.86 -0.14
N LEU A 314 12.76 -0.52 -1.26
CA LEU A 314 13.05 -1.11 -2.56
C LEU A 314 14.33 -0.49 -3.13
N LYS A 315 15.16 -1.33 -3.74
CA LYS A 315 16.37 -0.95 -4.46
C LYS A 315 16.26 -1.44 -5.90
N TYR A 316 16.78 -0.64 -6.83
CA TYR A 316 16.89 -1.02 -8.23
C TYR A 316 18.35 -1.32 -8.55
N VAL A 317 18.66 -2.60 -8.77
CA VAL A 317 20.03 -3.11 -8.94
C VAL A 317 20.08 -3.96 -10.20
N ASN A 318 20.95 -3.59 -11.14
CA ASN A 318 21.19 -4.35 -12.39
C ASN A 318 19.92 -4.70 -13.19
N GLY A 319 18.91 -3.83 -13.16
CA GLY A 319 17.67 -4.05 -13.91
C GLY A 319 16.54 -4.71 -13.12
N GLU A 320 16.77 -5.07 -11.86
CA GLU A 320 15.83 -5.77 -10.98
C GLU A 320 15.44 -4.93 -9.76
N ILE A 321 14.20 -5.12 -9.27
CA ILE A 321 13.80 -4.65 -7.95
C ILE A 321 14.16 -5.71 -6.92
N VAL A 322 14.88 -5.28 -5.89
CA VAL A 322 15.26 -6.09 -4.73
C VAL A 322 14.95 -5.32 -3.45
N CYS A 323 14.88 -6.00 -2.31
CA CYS A 323 14.82 -5.35 -1.01
C CYS A 323 15.60 -6.17 0.02
N ASP A 324 16.22 -5.47 0.96
CA ASP A 324 16.78 -6.06 2.18
C ASP A 324 15.84 -5.70 3.32
N ARG A 325 14.98 -6.63 3.70
CA ARG A 325 13.97 -6.42 4.75
C ARG A 325 14.57 -6.34 6.15
N ASP A 326 15.80 -6.81 6.35
CA ASP A 326 16.47 -6.80 7.65
C ASP A 326 17.30 -5.53 7.89
N ALA A 327 17.55 -4.74 6.83
CA ALA A 327 18.11 -3.41 6.98
C ALA A 327 17.13 -2.44 7.67
N PRO A 328 17.62 -1.51 8.52
CA PRO A 328 16.80 -0.41 9.01
C PRO A 328 16.21 0.40 7.86
N VAL A 329 14.92 0.69 7.93
CA VAL A 329 14.24 1.49 6.92
C VAL A 329 14.25 2.95 7.35
N TYR A 330 14.99 3.76 6.59
CA TYR A 330 15.02 5.21 6.78
C TYR A 330 13.99 5.86 5.85
N ILE A 331 12.93 6.42 6.43
CA ILE A 331 11.76 6.92 5.71
C ILE A 331 11.32 8.30 6.22
N ASN A 332 10.95 9.14 5.27
CA ASN A 332 10.15 10.35 5.43
C ASN A 332 9.32 10.45 4.15
N LEU A 333 8.07 9.99 4.21
CA LEU A 333 7.18 10.04 3.05
C LEU A 333 6.84 11.50 2.74
N ASN A 334 7.08 11.92 1.50
CA ASN A 334 6.78 13.27 1.03
C ASN A 334 5.43 13.30 0.31
N ALA A 335 4.60 14.30 0.59
CA ALA A 335 3.43 14.55 -0.24
C ALA A 335 3.92 14.74 -1.69
N ASN A 336 3.50 13.85 -2.58
CA ASN A 336 3.89 13.87 -3.99
C ASN A 336 3.18 14.99 -4.77
#